data_AF-K2FH67-F1
#
_entry.id   AF-K2FH67-F1
#
_cell.length_a   1.000
_cell.length_b   1.000
_cell.length_c   1.000
_cell.angle_alpha   90.00
_cell.angle_beta   90.00
_cell.angle_gamma   90.00
#
_symmetry.space_group_name_H-M   'P 1'
#
loop_
_entity.id
_entity.type
_entity.pdbx_description
1 polymer ?
#
loop_
_entity_poly.entity_id
_entity_poly.type
_entity_poly.pdbx_seq_one_letter_code
_entity_poly.pdbx_strand_id
1 'polypeptide(L)' 'MRAGFPIAHKGMVIGLLGGSFDPAHEGHAHISREALKRMGLDQVWWLVTPGNPLKARQPA' A
#
# COMPACT_ATOMS: atom_id res chain seq x y z
N MET A 1 -9.53 -3.95 -15.65
CA MET A 1 -9.71 -2.50 -15.44
C MET A 1 -8.38 -1.92 -14.99
N ARG A 2 -7.73 -1.05 -15.77
CA ARG A 2 -6.66 -0.22 -15.21
C ARG A 2 -7.37 0.90 -14.46
N ALA A 3 -7.43 0.81 -13.14
CA ALA A 3 -7.65 2.02 -12.34
C ALA A 3 -6.56 3.00 -12.78
N GLY A 4 -6.93 4.24 -13.11
CA GLY A 4 -5.95 5.27 -13.47
C GLY A 4 -4.92 5.47 -12.36
N PHE A 5 -3.92 6.31 -12.60
CA PHE A 5 -3.01 6.70 -11.52
C PHE A 5 -3.81 7.28 -10.34
N PRO A 6 -3.41 6.97 -9.10
CA PRO A 6 -4.07 7.56 -7.95
C PRO A 6 -3.91 9.08 -7.98
N ILE A 7 -4.98 9.79 -7.64
CA ILE A 7 -5.04 11.25 -7.75
C ILE A 7 -4.54 11.88 -6.44
N ALA A 8 -3.61 12.83 -6.55
CA ALA A 8 -3.12 13.65 -5.45
C ALA A 8 -3.36 15.13 -5.74
N HIS A 9 -4.09 15.81 -4.85
CA HIS A 9 -4.28 17.26 -4.93
C HIS A 9 -3.32 17.98 -3.98
N LYS A 10 -3.04 19.27 -4.27
CA LYS A 10 -2.23 20.12 -3.39
C LYS A 10 -2.83 20.15 -1.97
N GLY A 11 -1.99 19.91 -0.97
CA GLY A 11 -2.38 19.94 0.45
C GLY A 11 -2.81 18.59 1.02
N MET A 12 -2.94 17.55 0.19
CA MET A 12 -3.21 16.19 0.69
C MET A 12 -1.98 15.59 1.39
N VAL A 13 -2.22 14.83 2.44
CA VAL A 13 -1.23 14.00 3.12
C VAL A 13 -1.44 12.54 2.74
N ILE A 14 -0.48 11.98 2.01
CA ILE A 14 -0.57 10.63 1.44
C ILE A 14 0.43 9.72 2.13
N GLY A 15 -0.05 8.63 2.72
CA GLY A 15 0.78 7.54 3.22
C GLY A 15 1.20 6.59 2.11
N LEU A 16 2.46 6.18 2.11
CA LEU A 16 2.98 5.16 1.20
C LEU A 16 3.26 3.87 1.99
N LEU A 17 2.52 2.80 1.70
CA LEU A 17 2.72 1.49 2.31
C LEU A 17 3.39 0.55 1.31
N GLY A 18 4.68 0.31 1.48
CA GLY A 18 5.45 -0.63 0.64
C GLY A 18 5.35 -2.08 1.12
N GLY A 19 5.26 -3.02 0.19
CA GLY A 19 5.25 -4.45 0.49
C GLY A 19 5.06 -5.31 -0.76
N SER A 20 5.35 -6.62 -0.65
CA SER A 20 5.03 -7.57 -1.72
C SER A 20 3.54 -7.87 -1.79
N PHE A 21 2.85 -7.82 -0.65
CA PHE A 21 1.42 -8.13 -0.50
C PHE A 21 1.03 -9.47 -1.17
N ASP A 22 1.78 -10.51 -0.82
CA ASP A 22 1.72 -11.83 -1.45
C ASP A 22 1.41 -12.91 -0.38
N PRO A 23 0.12 -13.08 0.00
CA PRO A 23 -1.04 -12.30 -0.43
C PRO A 23 -1.32 -11.09 0.48
N ALA A 24 -2.03 -10.10 -0.06
CA ALA A 24 -2.69 -9.08 0.74
C ALA A 24 -3.63 -9.75 1.75
N HIS A 25 -3.70 -9.22 2.98
CA HIS A 25 -4.46 -9.82 4.07
C HIS A 25 -4.94 -8.76 5.07
N GLU A 26 -5.78 -9.14 6.03
CA GLU A 26 -6.43 -8.19 6.96
C GLU A 26 -5.46 -7.35 7.79
N GLY A 27 -4.30 -7.89 8.17
CA GLY A 27 -3.23 -7.09 8.78
C GLY A 27 -2.83 -5.85 7.94
N HIS A 28 -2.65 -5.99 6.63
CA HIS A 28 -2.32 -4.86 5.73
C HIS A 28 -3.47 -3.83 5.67
N ALA A 29 -4.71 -4.32 5.64
CA ALA A 29 -5.89 -3.45 5.64
C ALA A 29 -6.06 -2.74 6.99
N HIS A 30 -5.79 -3.42 8.10
CA HIS A 30 -5.86 -2.87 9.45
C HIS A 30 -4.87 -1.72 9.63
N ILE A 31 -3.58 -1.94 9.33
CA ILE A 31 -2.56 -0.87 9.46
C ILE A 31 -2.86 0.33 8.55
N SER A 32 -3.41 0.10 7.35
CA SER A 32 -3.81 1.18 6.45
C SER A 32 -4.94 2.03 7.05
N ARG A 33 -5.96 1.39 7.62
CA ARG A 33 -7.09 2.08 8.27
C ARG A 33 -6.63 2.84 9.52
N GLU A 34 -5.73 2.26 10.31
CA GLU A 34 -5.19 2.92 11.48
C GLU A 34 -4.28 4.10 11.10
N ALA A 35 -3.47 3.99 10.05
CA ALA A 35 -2.67 5.10 9.54
C ALA A 35 -3.56 6.27 9.06
N LEU A 36 -4.62 5.99 8.30
CA LEU A 36 -5.60 7.00 7.88
C LEU A 36 -6.14 7.79 9.08
N LYS A 37 -6.60 7.08 10.12
CA LYS A 37 -7.21 7.71 11.31
C LYS A 37 -6.20 8.42 12.19
N ARG A 38 -5.08 7.78 12.52
CA ARG A 38 -4.16 8.22 13.57
C ARG A 38 -3.16 9.26 13.07
N MET A 39 -2.85 9.24 11.78
CA MET A 39 -1.89 10.17 11.17
C MET A 39 -2.57 11.27 10.34
N GLY A 40 -3.91 11.28 10.28
CA GLY A 40 -4.67 12.28 9.52
C GLY A 40 -4.38 12.23 8.03
N LEU A 41 -4.23 11.03 7.45
CA LEU A 41 -3.94 10.87 6.03
C LEU A 41 -5.23 10.95 5.22
N ASP A 42 -5.17 11.63 4.09
CA ASP A 42 -6.27 11.64 3.11
C ASP A 42 -6.34 10.31 2.35
N GLN A 43 -5.18 9.70 2.08
CA GLN A 43 -5.06 8.45 1.34
C GLN A 43 -3.87 7.61 1.84
N VAL A 44 -3.97 6.30 1.63
CA VAL A 44 -2.84 5.36 1.73
C VAL A 44 -2.69 4.66 0.40
N TRP A 45 -1.53 4.78 -0.22
CA TRP A 45 -1.18 4.12 -1.48
C TRP A 45 -0.33 2.89 -1.20
N TRP A 46 -0.75 1.75 -1.71
CA TRP A 46 -0.01 0.51 -1.60
C TRP A 46 1.00 0.43 -2.74
N LEU A 47 2.27 0.50 -2.37
CA LEU A 47 3.40 0.37 -3.30
C LEU A 47 3.80 -1.10 -3.37
N VAL A 48 3.17 -1.81 -4.31
CA VAL A 48 3.44 -3.23 -4.54
C VAL A 48 4.83 -3.39 -5.13
N THR A 49 5.69 -4.13 -4.45
CA THR A 49 7.00 -4.48 -4.98
C THR A 49 6.92 -5.80 -5.76
N PRO A 50 7.56 -5.91 -6.94
CA PRO A 50 7.83 -7.23 -7.50
C PRO A 50 8.69 -7.98 -6.47
N GLY A 51 8.36 -9.25 -6.22
CA GLY A 51 9.00 -10.06 -5.18
C GLY A 51 10.53 -10.00 -5.20
N ASN A 52 11.17 -10.27 -4.06
CA ASN A 52 12.62 -10.16 -3.92
C ASN A 52 13.36 -11.04 -4.96
N PRO A 53 14.18 -10.46 -5.87
CA PRO A 53 14.92 -11.20 -6.89
C PRO A 53 15.87 -12.27 -6.33
N LEU A 54 16.24 -12.16 -5.05
CA LEU A 54 17.14 -13.09 -4.36
C LEU A 54 16.41 -14.30 -3.75
N LYS A 55 15.07 -14.38 -3.84
CA LYS A 55 14.29 -15.52 -3.34
C LYS A 55 13.82 -16.39 -4.50
N ALA A 56 14.33 -17.63 -4.57
CA ALA A 56 14.04 -18.60 -5.64
C ALA A 56 12.59 -19.12 -5.64
N ARG A 57 11.87 -18.99 -4.53
CA ARG A 57 10.42 -19.24 -4.43
C ARG A 57 9.76 -17.94 -3.99
N GLN A 58 8.76 -17.51 -4.76
CA GLN A 58 7.91 -16.39 -4.40
C GLN A 58 7.06 -16.79 -3.17
N PRO A 59 6.69 -15.84 -2.29
CA PRO A 59 5.67 -16.09 -1.28
C PRO A 59 4.32 -16.53 -1.91
N ALA A 60 3.37 -16.89 -1.06
CA ALA A 60 2.14 -17.59 -1.42
C ALA A 60 1.11 -16.73 -2.15
#